data_AF-A0A6F8UT44-F1
#
_entry.id   AF-A0A6F8UT44-F1
#
_cell.length_a   1.000
_cell.length_b   1.000
_cell.length_c   1.000
_cell.angle_alpha   90.00
_cell.angle_beta   90.00
_cell.angle_gamma   90.00
#
_symmetry.space_group_name_H-M   'P 1'
#
loop_
_entity.id
_entity.type
_entity.pdbx_description
1 polymer ?
#
loop_
_entity_poly.entity_id
_entity_poly.type
_entity_poly.pdbx_seq_one_letter_code
_entity_poly.pdbx_strand_id
1 'polypeptide(L)'
;MNEREGRRGNAAPFRLTARRFDIRRPRALNPRPFLRIRPMRRRLFVSLLAASLLGASFAQATTLTPEQRFRTLGDFSARKAGKPARDVSGLACMPAANGTQRCLLINDEGSFAQFARIAENRITPDATLPIIGTEAAPDTLGQPPQGICKMPGRFAELDGEAVAYADGAFYVAGSHGCSRRKGEFRLSAFHLARIRVDAEGTATGKVELTYRLSDMLRAAGPAAAFFGRSLRYGNGLNIEGIAVTGDTLWAGLRAPSLGNRGFLVGASLNALFAPGHAPAKEAPRVFELPAGSNRGIRDLAPLPDGRLLALIGPAQEQSLAYSLMLVDPARPDAAMTFGDLPGRGGDKAESLTILAQDAKGLAVLIGYDGPKNGSFESYRLPLEPR
;
A
#
# COMPACT_ATOMS: atom_id res chain seq x y z
N MET A 1 -2.45 62.42 18.47
CA MET A 1 -3.28 63.37 19.24
C MET A 1 -4.73 62.98 19.00
N ASN A 2 -5.51 62.87 20.08
CA ASN A 2 -6.88 62.37 20.23
C ASN A 2 -7.07 60.87 20.49
N GLU A 3 -7.06 60.61 21.81
CA GLU A 3 -7.68 59.54 22.57
C GLU A 3 -9.19 59.42 22.31
N ARG A 4 -9.74 58.21 22.49
CA ARG A 4 -10.91 58.01 23.36
C ARG A 4 -11.04 56.56 23.81
N GLU A 5 -11.29 56.45 25.11
CA GLU A 5 -11.40 55.27 25.95
C GLU A 5 -12.61 54.36 25.65
N GLY A 6 -12.42 53.07 25.95
CA GLY A 6 -13.10 52.46 27.09
C GLY A 6 -14.46 51.80 26.88
N ARG A 7 -14.49 50.45 26.93
CA ARG A 7 -15.49 49.72 27.71
C ARG A 7 -15.02 48.29 28.03
N ARG A 8 -14.73 48.07 29.32
CA ARG A 8 -14.55 46.75 29.95
C ARG A 8 -15.94 46.19 30.30
N GLY A 9 -16.22 44.96 29.88
CA GLY A 9 -17.38 44.19 30.33
C GLY A 9 -16.91 43.02 31.21
N ASN A 10 -17.31 43.04 32.47
CA ASN A 10 -17.11 41.97 33.45
C ASN A 10 -17.96 40.73 33.09
N ALA A 11 -17.34 39.55 33.09
CA ALA A 11 -18.05 38.26 33.12
C ALA A 11 -17.66 37.50 34.39
N ALA A 12 -18.66 37.18 35.20
CA ALA A 12 -18.56 36.49 36.48
C ALA A 12 -18.24 34.99 36.34
N PRO A 13 -17.63 34.35 37.36
CA PRO A 13 -17.26 32.94 37.29
C PRO A 13 -18.44 32.01 37.64
N PHE A 14 -18.66 31.00 36.81
CA PHE A 14 -19.59 29.90 37.05
C PHE A 14 -19.01 28.94 38.11
N ARG A 15 -19.70 28.79 39.25
CA ARG A 15 -19.42 27.78 40.29
C ARG A 15 -20.07 26.45 39.90
N LEU A 16 -19.26 25.41 39.66
CA LEU A 16 -19.71 24.03 39.57
C LEU A 16 -19.83 23.44 40.99
N THR A 17 -21.03 23.00 41.37
CA THR A 17 -21.30 22.34 42.65
C THR A 17 -21.01 20.84 42.53
N ALA A 18 -20.09 20.34 43.34
CA ALA A 18 -19.76 18.92 43.45
C ALA A 18 -20.79 18.21 44.35
N ARG A 19 -21.54 17.24 43.81
CA ARG A 19 -22.35 16.30 44.61
C ARG A 19 -21.49 15.13 45.06
N ARG A 20 -21.43 14.93 46.38
CA ARG A 20 -20.82 13.77 47.05
C ARG A 20 -21.64 12.51 46.76
N PHE A 21 -20.98 11.44 46.32
CA PHE A 21 -21.53 10.08 46.30
C PHE A 21 -21.08 9.35 47.57
N ASP A 22 -22.05 8.87 48.34
CA ASP A 22 -21.92 8.11 49.58
C ASP A 22 -21.84 6.61 49.24
N ILE A 23 -20.72 5.96 49.57
CA ILE A 23 -20.50 4.53 49.34
C ILE A 23 -20.73 3.78 50.66
N ARG A 24 -21.90 3.16 50.79
CA ARG A 24 -22.19 2.20 51.87
C ARG A 24 -21.63 0.83 51.54
N ARG A 25 -20.72 0.33 52.39
CA ARG A 25 -20.31 -1.10 52.45
C ARG A 25 -21.38 -1.93 53.16
N PRO A 26 -21.58 -3.21 52.79
CA PRO A 26 -22.10 -4.21 53.72
C PRO A 26 -21.00 -5.16 54.22
N ARG A 27 -21.13 -5.50 55.51
CA ARG A 27 -20.34 -6.45 56.30
C ARG A 27 -20.64 -7.91 55.92
N ALA A 28 -19.62 -8.76 56.07
CA ALA A 28 -19.74 -10.21 56.16
C ALA A 28 -20.24 -10.65 57.56
N LEU A 29 -20.85 -11.84 57.67
CA LEU A 29 -20.78 -12.78 58.81
C LEU A 29 -21.60 -14.09 58.56
N ASN A 30 -20.88 -15.19 58.28
CA ASN A 30 -20.83 -16.47 59.04
C ASN A 30 -22.02 -17.49 59.14
N PRO A 31 -21.78 -18.77 59.55
CA PRO A 31 -22.16 -19.97 58.76
C PRO A 31 -22.91 -21.11 59.53
N ARG A 32 -23.08 -22.27 58.85
CA ARG A 32 -23.37 -23.68 59.31
C ARG A 32 -24.86 -24.09 59.43
N PRO A 33 -25.23 -25.42 59.53
CA PRO A 33 -24.44 -26.67 59.47
C PRO A 33 -25.00 -27.82 58.57
N PHE A 34 -24.21 -28.90 58.55
CA PHE A 34 -24.41 -30.28 58.09
C PHE A 34 -25.71 -31.01 58.50
N LEU A 35 -26.21 -31.89 57.61
CA LEU A 35 -26.47 -33.35 57.76
C LEU A 35 -27.16 -33.82 56.45
N ARG A 36 -27.03 -35.01 55.87
CA ARG A 36 -26.91 -36.37 56.42
C ARG A 36 -26.55 -37.33 55.27
N ILE A 37 -25.70 -38.32 55.57
CA ILE A 37 -25.28 -39.40 54.67
C ILE A 37 -26.34 -40.52 54.63
N ARG A 38 -26.60 -41.13 53.47
CA ARG A 38 -26.84 -42.60 53.35
C ARG A 38 -26.29 -43.16 52.03
N PRO A 39 -25.80 -44.42 52.01
CA PRO A 39 -25.02 -44.99 50.91
C PRO A 39 -25.82 -45.96 50.04
N MET A 40 -25.51 -46.10 48.75
CA MET A 40 -25.63 -47.39 48.06
C MET A 40 -24.98 -47.45 46.67
N ARG A 41 -24.08 -48.44 46.54
CA ARG A 41 -23.82 -49.34 45.39
C ARG A 41 -23.49 -48.75 44.01
N ARG A 42 -22.20 -48.92 43.67
CA ARG A 42 -21.61 -49.45 42.42
C ARG A 42 -22.48 -49.35 41.15
N ARG A 43 -21.97 -48.64 40.15
CA ARG A 43 -21.77 -49.15 38.78
C ARG A 43 -20.69 -48.29 38.10
N LEU A 44 -19.57 -48.91 37.75
CA LEU A 44 -18.59 -48.34 36.83
C LEU A 44 -19.26 -48.16 35.47
N PHE A 45 -19.40 -46.92 35.03
CA PHE A 45 -19.62 -46.59 33.62
C PHE A 45 -18.34 -45.92 33.12
N VAL A 46 -17.52 -46.71 32.43
CA VAL A 46 -16.42 -46.20 31.60
C VAL A 46 -17.08 -45.45 30.45
N SER A 47 -17.11 -44.12 30.56
CA SER A 47 -17.50 -43.26 29.45
C SER A 47 -16.25 -43.05 28.58
N LEU A 48 -16.17 -43.80 27.47
CA LEU A 48 -15.24 -43.53 26.38
C LEU A 48 -15.62 -42.16 25.78
N LEU A 49 -14.95 -41.09 26.22
CA LEU A 49 -14.91 -39.84 25.47
C LEU A 49 -14.02 -40.09 24.24
N ALA A 50 -14.65 -40.38 23.10
CA ALA A 50 -13.99 -40.25 21.81
C ALA A 50 -13.73 -38.75 21.58
N ALA A 51 -12.53 -38.29 21.94
CA ALA A 51 -12.04 -36.98 21.53
C ALA A 51 -11.82 -37.03 20.01
N SER A 52 -12.82 -36.63 19.25
CA SER A 52 -12.68 -36.29 17.84
C SER A 52 -11.74 -35.08 17.75
N LEU A 53 -10.45 -35.35 17.61
CA LEU A 53 -9.44 -34.39 17.18
C LEU A 53 -9.83 -33.94 15.76
N LEU A 54 -10.64 -32.88 15.70
CA LEU A 54 -10.70 -32.01 14.53
C LEU A 54 -9.33 -31.34 14.42
N GLY A 55 -8.38 -32.05 13.82
CA GLY A 55 -7.15 -31.46 13.35
C GLY A 55 -7.52 -30.44 12.29
N ALA A 56 -7.58 -29.17 12.66
CA ALA A 56 -7.52 -28.10 11.69
C ALA A 56 -6.15 -28.23 11.02
N SER A 57 -6.10 -28.84 9.84
CA SER A 57 -4.94 -28.76 8.97
C SER A 57 -4.77 -27.29 8.62
N PHE A 58 -3.87 -26.61 9.32
CA PHE A 58 -3.33 -25.35 8.86
C PHE A 58 -2.59 -25.65 7.57
N ALA A 59 -3.24 -25.45 6.43
CA ALA A 59 -2.58 -25.46 5.14
C ALA A 59 -1.50 -24.37 5.19
N GLN A 60 -0.25 -24.78 5.34
CA GLN A 60 0.88 -23.86 5.20
C GLN A 60 0.87 -23.35 3.76
N ALA A 61 0.93 -22.03 3.59
CA ALA A 61 1.04 -21.44 2.26
C ALA A 61 2.27 -22.03 1.55
N THR A 62 2.11 -22.43 0.29
CA THR A 62 3.21 -22.97 -0.50
C THR A 62 4.27 -21.89 -0.68
N THR A 63 5.52 -22.18 -0.31
CA THR A 63 6.65 -21.29 -0.63
C THR A 63 6.96 -21.39 -2.12
N LEU A 64 6.93 -20.25 -2.80
CA LEU A 64 7.28 -20.14 -4.22
C LEU A 64 8.79 -20.26 -4.40
N THR A 65 9.20 -20.86 -5.51
CA THR A 65 10.61 -21.00 -5.89
C THR A 65 10.93 -20.02 -7.01
N PRO A 66 11.99 -19.20 -6.88
CA PRO A 66 12.41 -18.32 -7.97
C PRO A 66 12.91 -19.17 -9.15
N GLU A 67 12.48 -18.82 -10.35
CA GLU A 67 12.92 -19.44 -11.60
C GLU A 67 14.32 -18.97 -11.98
N GLN A 68 14.58 -17.67 -11.85
CA GLN A 68 15.89 -17.09 -12.14
C GLN A 68 16.14 -15.80 -11.36
N ARG A 69 17.41 -15.41 -11.28
CA ARG A 69 17.84 -14.09 -10.80
C ARG A 69 18.21 -13.21 -11.98
N PHE A 70 17.91 -11.93 -11.86
CA PHE A 70 18.24 -10.93 -12.86
C PHE A 70 19.49 -10.17 -12.46
N ARG A 71 20.36 -9.90 -13.43
CA ARG A 71 21.56 -9.10 -13.24
C ARG A 71 21.30 -7.66 -13.66
N THR A 72 21.49 -6.72 -12.74
CA THR A 72 21.50 -5.29 -13.09
C THR A 72 22.84 -4.91 -13.73
N LEU A 73 22.80 -4.40 -14.96
CA LEU A 73 23.96 -3.97 -15.74
C LEU A 73 24.18 -2.46 -15.59
N GLY A 74 24.77 -2.09 -14.45
CA GLY A 74 24.96 -0.70 -14.05
C GLY A 74 24.27 -0.41 -12.72
N ASP A 75 24.33 0.85 -12.30
CA ASP A 75 23.68 1.29 -11.07
C ASP A 75 22.44 2.12 -11.38
N PHE A 76 21.34 1.82 -10.70
CA PHE A 76 20.20 2.73 -10.63
C PHE A 76 20.63 3.96 -9.80
N SER A 77 20.13 5.12 -10.20
CA SER A 77 20.45 6.40 -9.57
C SER A 77 19.75 6.48 -8.22
N ALA A 78 20.50 6.75 -7.16
CA ALA A 78 19.92 7.12 -5.86
C ALA A 78 19.63 8.62 -5.78
N ARG A 79 18.89 9.03 -4.74
CA ARG A 79 18.73 10.46 -4.39
C ARG A 79 20.06 11.22 -4.29
N LYS A 80 21.10 10.57 -3.78
CA LYS A 80 22.46 11.15 -3.73
C LYS A 80 23.23 10.79 -5.00
N ALA A 81 23.63 11.81 -5.76
CA ALA A 81 24.42 11.66 -6.98
C ALA A 81 25.67 10.79 -6.76
N GLY A 82 25.92 9.88 -7.71
CA GLY A 82 27.06 8.96 -7.68
C GLY A 82 26.92 7.80 -6.68
N LYS A 83 25.75 7.59 -6.08
CA LYS A 83 25.44 6.42 -5.26
C LYS A 83 24.41 5.52 -5.96
N PRO A 84 24.53 4.19 -5.79
CA PRO A 84 23.53 3.26 -6.28
C PRO A 84 22.26 3.33 -5.45
N ALA A 85 21.11 3.12 -6.09
CA ALA A 85 19.84 2.95 -5.41
C ALA A 85 19.89 1.75 -4.45
N ARG A 86 19.18 1.88 -3.33
CA ARG A 86 18.94 0.80 -2.36
C ARG A 86 17.48 0.73 -1.93
N ASP A 87 16.65 1.52 -2.59
CA ASP A 87 15.34 2.02 -2.24
C ASP A 87 14.34 1.77 -3.39
N VAL A 88 14.60 0.74 -4.20
CA VAL A 88 13.73 0.39 -5.33
C VAL A 88 12.34 0.05 -4.81
N SER A 89 11.33 0.78 -5.29
CA SER A 89 9.96 0.66 -4.79
C SER A 89 8.98 0.18 -5.86
N GLY A 90 9.02 0.74 -7.08
CA GLY A 90 8.10 0.32 -8.14
C GLY A 90 8.77 0.14 -9.50
N LEU A 91 8.24 -0.76 -10.33
CA LEU A 91 8.69 -1.00 -11.70
C LEU A 91 7.50 -1.45 -12.55
N ALA A 92 7.26 -0.75 -13.66
CA ALA A 92 6.33 -1.21 -14.68
C ALA A 92 6.99 -1.16 -16.05
N CYS A 93 6.52 -2.03 -16.94
CA CYS A 93 7.07 -2.16 -18.28
C CYS A 93 5.99 -2.01 -19.35
N MET A 94 6.39 -1.44 -20.47
CA MET A 94 5.68 -1.55 -21.74
C MET A 94 5.66 -3.01 -22.20
N PRO A 95 4.70 -3.37 -23.09
CA PRO A 95 4.75 -4.64 -23.80
C PRO A 95 6.13 -4.87 -24.44
N ALA A 96 6.58 -6.12 -24.41
CA ALA A 96 7.87 -6.47 -24.99
C ALA A 96 7.88 -6.24 -26.51
N ALA A 97 8.92 -5.59 -27.01
CA ALA A 97 9.20 -5.44 -28.43
C ALA A 97 10.56 -6.09 -28.73
N ASN A 98 10.59 -7.04 -29.66
CA ASN A 98 11.82 -7.76 -30.06
C ASN A 98 12.60 -8.35 -28.86
N GLY A 99 11.89 -8.95 -27.89
CA GLY A 99 12.49 -9.56 -26.71
C GLY A 99 13.02 -8.59 -25.65
N THR A 100 12.78 -7.28 -25.82
CA THR A 100 13.15 -6.25 -24.85
C THR A 100 11.91 -5.54 -24.33
N GLN A 101 11.85 -5.31 -23.02
CA GLN A 101 10.82 -4.49 -22.38
C GLN A 101 11.43 -3.16 -21.95
N ARG A 102 10.77 -2.06 -22.34
CA ARG A 102 11.08 -0.72 -21.86
C ARG A 102 10.28 -0.47 -20.59
N CYS A 103 10.97 -0.12 -19.50
CA CYS A 103 10.37 0.00 -18.19
C CYS A 103 10.67 1.35 -17.55
N LEU A 104 9.86 1.72 -16.56
CA LEU A 104 10.08 2.86 -15.70
C LEU A 104 10.12 2.38 -14.25
N LEU A 105 11.18 2.75 -13.55
CA LEU A 105 11.44 2.43 -12.15
C LEU A 105 11.29 3.70 -11.29
N ILE A 106 10.77 3.52 -10.08
CA ILE A 106 10.74 4.55 -9.04
C ILE A 106 11.41 4.04 -7.76
N ASN A 107 12.12 4.93 -7.09
CA ASN A 107 12.68 4.71 -5.75
C ASN A 107 11.84 5.43 -4.69
N ASP A 108 11.92 4.97 -3.43
CA ASP A 108 11.23 5.62 -2.30
C ASP A 108 11.74 7.07 -2.13
N GLU A 109 13.05 7.29 -2.22
CA GLU A 109 13.68 8.59 -2.08
C GLU A 109 14.06 9.18 -3.45
N GLY A 110 13.58 10.40 -3.73
CA GLY A 110 13.98 11.17 -4.90
C GLY A 110 12.86 11.99 -5.54
N SER A 111 13.23 12.78 -6.55
CA SER A 111 12.29 13.64 -7.31
C SER A 111 12.12 13.20 -8.76
N PHE A 112 12.65 12.04 -9.13
CA PHE A 112 12.74 11.54 -10.49
C PHE A 112 12.37 10.06 -10.55
N ALA A 113 11.92 9.61 -11.71
CA ALA A 113 11.85 8.20 -12.08
C ALA A 113 13.07 7.87 -12.97
N GLN A 114 13.37 6.59 -13.17
CA GLN A 114 14.45 6.18 -14.06
C GLN A 114 13.98 5.12 -15.04
N PHE A 115 14.24 5.34 -16.31
CA PHE A 115 13.96 4.32 -17.31
C PHE A 115 14.91 3.13 -17.16
N ALA A 116 14.45 1.97 -17.58
CA ALA A 116 15.24 0.76 -17.66
C ALA A 116 14.88 -0.06 -18.91
N ARG A 117 15.73 -1.02 -19.25
CA ARG A 117 15.41 -2.08 -20.21
C ARG A 117 15.57 -3.43 -19.55
N ILE A 118 14.60 -4.31 -19.77
CA ILE A 118 14.71 -5.72 -19.41
C ILE A 118 14.84 -6.53 -20.69
N ALA A 119 15.87 -7.35 -20.77
CA ALA A 119 16.06 -8.31 -21.84
C ALA A 119 16.66 -9.59 -21.25
N GLU A 120 16.08 -10.74 -21.60
CA GLU A 120 16.46 -12.04 -21.04
C GLU A 120 16.41 -12.00 -19.49
N ASN A 121 17.56 -12.15 -18.82
CA ASN A 121 17.73 -12.08 -17.37
C ASN A 121 18.54 -10.84 -16.94
N ARG A 122 18.50 -9.76 -17.73
CA ARG A 122 19.29 -8.54 -17.50
C ARG A 122 18.39 -7.33 -17.39
N ILE A 123 18.73 -6.44 -16.46
CA ILE A 123 18.09 -5.13 -16.30
C ILE A 123 19.16 -4.07 -16.50
N THR A 124 18.96 -3.16 -17.45
CA THR A 124 19.91 -2.08 -17.75
C THR A 124 19.26 -0.75 -17.41
N PRO A 125 19.73 -0.03 -16.36
CA PRO A 125 19.31 1.34 -16.09
C PRO A 125 19.60 2.27 -17.28
N ASP A 126 18.74 3.27 -17.48
CA ASP A 126 18.84 4.28 -18.53
C ASP A 126 18.61 5.68 -17.94
N ALA A 127 18.29 6.67 -18.78
CA ALA A 127 18.07 8.05 -18.41
C ALA A 127 17.05 8.22 -17.26
N THR A 128 17.36 9.14 -16.36
CA THR A 128 16.42 9.64 -15.36
C THR A 128 15.46 10.66 -15.98
N LEU A 129 14.26 10.73 -15.41
CA LEU A 129 13.21 11.67 -15.79
C LEU A 129 12.74 12.40 -14.52
N PRO A 130 13.00 13.71 -14.38
CA PRO A 130 12.44 14.49 -13.29
C PRO A 130 10.91 14.44 -13.29
N ILE A 131 10.31 14.14 -12.13
CA ILE A 131 8.86 14.09 -11.94
C ILE A 131 8.38 15.35 -11.24
N ILE A 132 9.11 15.80 -10.21
CA ILE A 132 8.81 17.02 -9.46
C ILE A 132 10.02 17.96 -9.45
N GLY A 133 9.75 19.27 -9.35
CA GLY A 133 10.77 20.29 -9.14
C GLY A 133 11.11 20.50 -7.67
N THR A 134 11.70 21.65 -7.36
CA THR A 134 12.01 22.07 -5.98
C THR A 134 10.83 22.69 -5.23
N GLU A 135 9.73 22.94 -5.93
CA GLU A 135 8.50 23.53 -5.41
C GLU A 135 7.27 22.99 -6.15
N ALA A 136 6.09 23.21 -5.59
CA ALA A 136 4.83 22.75 -6.18
C ALA A 136 4.55 23.49 -7.49
N ALA A 137 4.31 22.72 -8.56
CA ALA A 137 4.02 23.30 -9.87
C ALA A 137 2.61 23.92 -9.88
N PRO A 138 2.44 25.18 -10.34
CA PRO A 138 1.15 25.86 -10.33
C PRO A 138 0.11 25.22 -11.26
N ASP A 139 0.55 24.44 -12.25
CA ASP A 139 -0.32 23.70 -13.16
C ASP A 139 -0.65 22.28 -12.68
N THR A 140 -0.31 21.93 -11.43
CA THR A 140 -0.76 20.67 -10.82
C THR A 140 -2.28 20.64 -10.75
N LEU A 141 -2.87 19.57 -11.26
CA LEU A 141 -4.32 19.39 -11.30
C LEU A 141 -4.90 19.06 -9.92
N GLY A 142 -6.15 19.46 -9.69
CA GLY A 142 -6.83 19.30 -8.40
C GLY A 142 -6.32 20.26 -7.32
N GLN A 143 -6.81 20.06 -6.08
CA GLN A 143 -6.41 20.88 -4.93
C GLN A 143 -5.40 20.12 -4.05
N PRO A 144 -4.34 20.78 -3.56
CA PRO A 144 -3.43 20.15 -2.62
C PRO A 144 -4.19 19.75 -1.35
N PRO A 145 -3.99 18.53 -0.81
CA PRO A 145 -4.65 18.12 0.42
C PRO A 145 -4.18 19.01 1.58
N GLN A 146 -5.11 19.33 2.49
CA GLN A 146 -4.84 20.18 3.66
C GLN A 146 -5.30 19.50 4.96
N GLY A 147 -4.85 20.04 6.10
CA GLY A 147 -5.32 19.63 7.43
C GLY A 147 -4.99 18.17 7.79
N ILE A 148 -3.88 17.65 7.28
CA ILE A 148 -3.43 16.28 7.48
C ILE A 148 -2.00 16.22 8.02
N CYS A 149 -1.65 15.05 8.57
CA CYS A 149 -0.40 14.81 9.28
C CYS A 149 -0.19 15.74 10.47
N LYS A 150 0.92 15.55 11.20
CA LYS A 150 1.15 16.25 12.47
C LYS A 150 1.92 17.55 12.31
N MET A 151 2.80 17.62 11.32
CA MET A 151 3.72 18.73 11.15
C MET A 151 4.06 18.96 9.68
N PRO A 152 4.47 20.16 9.27
CA PRO A 152 4.88 20.41 7.88
C PRO A 152 6.20 19.70 7.55
N GLY A 153 6.30 19.23 6.30
CA GLY A 153 7.51 18.70 5.68
C GLY A 153 7.93 19.53 4.47
N ARG A 154 9.16 19.30 3.98
CA ARG A 154 9.68 19.99 2.79
C ARG A 154 9.13 19.36 1.51
N PHE A 155 8.97 20.19 0.48
CA PHE A 155 8.77 19.73 -0.90
C PHE A 155 10.15 19.37 -1.47
N ALA A 156 10.49 18.08 -1.51
CA ALA A 156 11.85 17.66 -1.84
C ALA A 156 11.94 16.29 -2.53
N GLU A 157 11.05 15.38 -2.17
CA GLU A 157 10.99 14.04 -2.74
C GLU A 157 9.55 13.59 -2.91
N LEU A 158 9.32 12.78 -3.94
CA LEU A 158 8.03 12.22 -4.30
C LEU A 158 7.59 11.16 -3.28
N ASP A 159 8.50 10.60 -2.47
CA ASP A 159 8.21 9.41 -1.65
C ASP A 159 7.63 8.33 -2.57
N GLY A 160 8.37 7.99 -3.63
CA GLY A 160 7.85 7.33 -4.82
C GLY A 160 7.68 5.84 -4.59
N GLU A 161 6.44 5.36 -4.59
CA GLU A 161 6.18 3.98 -4.17
C GLU A 161 5.84 3.07 -5.35
N ALA A 162 5.13 3.57 -6.35
CA ALA A 162 4.49 2.70 -7.33
C ALA A 162 4.51 3.24 -8.76
N VAL A 163 4.57 2.32 -9.74
CA VAL A 163 4.54 2.64 -11.18
C VAL A 163 3.53 1.73 -11.89
N ALA A 164 2.76 2.28 -12.82
CA ALA A 164 1.95 1.51 -13.76
C ALA A 164 2.23 1.95 -15.20
N TYR A 165 1.98 1.08 -16.17
CA TYR A 165 1.95 1.42 -17.59
C TYR A 165 0.58 1.08 -18.17
N ALA A 166 -0.01 2.01 -18.92
CA ALA A 166 -1.19 1.75 -19.74
C ALA A 166 -1.34 2.81 -20.83
N ASP A 167 -1.81 2.39 -22.00
CA ASP A 167 -2.25 3.25 -23.11
C ASP A 167 -1.25 4.36 -23.47
N GLY A 168 0.03 3.99 -23.65
CA GLY A 168 1.07 4.95 -24.04
C GLY A 168 1.49 5.91 -22.94
N ALA A 169 1.19 5.61 -21.67
CA ALA A 169 1.65 6.40 -20.54
C ALA A 169 2.12 5.54 -19.36
N PHE A 170 3.14 6.03 -18.68
CA PHE A 170 3.46 5.60 -17.33
C PHE A 170 2.74 6.49 -16.31
N TYR A 171 2.33 5.88 -15.21
CA TYR A 171 1.79 6.54 -14.04
C TYR A 171 2.72 6.28 -12.87
N VAL A 172 2.97 7.29 -12.05
CA VAL A 172 3.83 7.17 -10.87
C VAL A 172 3.11 7.78 -9.67
N ALA A 173 3.00 7.03 -8.58
CA ALA A 173 2.38 7.51 -7.35
C ALA A 173 3.44 7.74 -6.27
N GLY A 174 3.35 8.89 -5.61
CA GLY A 174 3.92 9.04 -4.28
C GLY A 174 3.13 8.25 -3.23
N SER A 175 3.66 8.18 -2.03
CA SER A 175 3.12 7.35 -0.95
C SER A 175 1.74 7.75 -0.41
N HIS A 176 1.33 9.01 -0.65
CA HIS A 176 0.12 9.63 -0.11
C HIS A 176 -0.02 9.46 1.42
N GLY A 177 1.12 9.28 2.09
CA GLY A 177 1.23 9.03 3.53
C GLY A 177 1.93 10.18 4.25
N CYS A 178 1.77 10.21 5.56
CA CYS A 178 2.59 11.06 6.42
C CYS A 178 3.93 10.37 6.68
N SER A 179 5.02 11.14 6.74
CA SER A 179 6.36 10.57 6.92
C SER A 179 6.41 9.67 8.17
N ARG A 180 7.00 8.48 8.03
CA ARG A 180 6.88 7.42 9.03
C ARG A 180 7.44 7.80 10.40
N ARG A 181 8.56 8.52 10.45
CA ARG A 181 9.27 8.85 11.70
C ARG A 181 8.67 10.04 12.44
N LYS A 182 8.39 11.12 11.71
CA LYS A 182 8.00 12.41 12.30
C LYS A 182 6.52 12.75 12.08
N GLY A 183 5.84 12.05 11.18
CA GLY A 183 4.49 12.38 10.77
C GLY A 183 4.44 13.71 10.02
N GLU A 184 5.46 13.98 9.20
CA GLU A 184 5.52 15.19 8.37
C GLU A 184 4.56 15.07 7.18
N PHE A 185 3.86 16.17 6.89
CA PHE A 185 3.12 16.38 5.66
C PHE A 185 4.07 16.89 4.57
N ARG A 186 4.44 16.02 3.64
CA ARG A 186 5.26 16.38 2.48
C ARG A 186 4.34 16.46 1.28
N LEU A 187 3.98 17.66 0.85
CA LEU A 187 3.02 17.85 -0.25
C LEU A 187 3.44 17.10 -1.54
N SER A 188 4.75 17.04 -1.80
CA SER A 188 5.30 16.30 -2.94
C SER A 188 4.98 14.81 -2.94
N ALA A 189 4.70 14.20 -1.77
CA ALA A 189 4.34 12.79 -1.65
C ALA A 189 2.88 12.46 -2.01
N PHE A 190 2.07 13.49 -2.28
CA PHE A 190 0.65 13.36 -2.60
C PHE A 190 0.36 13.57 -4.09
N HIS A 191 1.38 13.45 -4.94
CA HIS A 191 1.23 13.50 -6.37
C HIS A 191 0.97 12.11 -6.95
N LEU A 192 0.04 12.07 -7.90
CA LEU A 192 0.04 11.09 -8.97
C LEU A 192 0.54 11.78 -10.25
N ALA A 193 1.51 11.19 -10.92
CA ALA A 193 2.07 11.67 -12.17
C ALA A 193 1.57 10.85 -13.36
N ARG A 194 1.41 11.50 -14.51
CA ARG A 194 1.25 10.87 -15.83
C ARG A 194 2.37 11.31 -16.76
N ILE A 195 3.05 10.34 -17.35
CA ILE A 195 4.18 10.50 -18.26
C ILE A 195 3.80 9.84 -19.57
N ARG A 196 3.45 10.62 -20.58
CA ARG A 196 3.18 10.08 -21.92
C ARG A 196 4.48 9.63 -22.57
N VAL A 197 4.43 8.54 -23.31
CA VAL A 197 5.57 8.02 -24.05
C VAL A 197 5.19 7.66 -25.49
N ASP A 198 6.16 7.70 -26.39
CA ASP A 198 6.01 7.17 -27.75
C ASP A 198 6.11 5.62 -27.77
N ALA A 199 6.10 5.04 -28.97
CA ALA A 199 6.16 3.59 -29.16
C ALA A 199 7.50 2.99 -28.69
N GLU A 200 8.57 3.77 -28.71
CA GLU A 200 9.91 3.40 -28.24
C GLU A 200 10.05 3.57 -26.72
N GLY A 201 9.06 4.19 -26.06
CA GLY A 201 9.05 4.46 -24.64
C GLY A 201 9.91 5.66 -24.22
N THR A 202 10.04 6.63 -25.11
CA THR A 202 10.62 7.95 -24.84
C THR A 202 9.55 8.86 -24.30
N ALA A 203 9.83 9.59 -23.22
CA ALA A 203 8.89 10.56 -22.65
C ALA A 203 8.55 11.66 -23.67
N THR A 204 7.26 11.92 -23.85
CA THR A 204 6.73 12.95 -24.74
C THR A 204 5.96 13.99 -23.93
N GLY A 205 6.20 15.27 -24.22
CA GLY A 205 5.53 16.37 -23.54
C GLY A 205 5.96 16.56 -22.08
N LYS A 206 5.17 17.32 -21.34
CA LYS A 206 5.40 17.61 -19.92
C LYS A 206 4.78 16.52 -19.04
N VAL A 207 5.44 16.19 -17.93
CA VAL A 207 4.86 15.36 -16.86
C VAL A 207 3.65 16.07 -16.27
N GLU A 208 2.48 15.42 -16.30
CA GLU A 208 1.25 15.95 -15.71
C GLU A 208 1.15 15.46 -14.26
N LEU A 209 0.96 16.37 -13.31
CA LEU A 209 0.78 16.05 -11.89
C LEU A 209 -0.65 16.31 -11.46
N THR A 210 -1.18 15.48 -10.57
CA THR A 210 -2.51 15.67 -9.96
C THR A 210 -2.49 15.35 -8.47
N TYR A 211 -3.28 16.09 -7.69
CA TYR A 211 -3.58 15.77 -6.30
C TYR A 211 -4.87 14.95 -6.14
N ARG A 212 -5.63 14.73 -7.21
CA ARG A 212 -6.98 14.13 -7.14
C ARG A 212 -7.01 12.69 -6.65
N LEU A 213 -5.89 11.97 -6.66
CA LEU A 213 -5.83 10.68 -5.98
C LEU A 213 -6.07 10.86 -4.47
N SER A 214 -5.66 11.97 -3.88
CA SER A 214 -5.99 12.31 -2.48
C SER A 214 -7.50 12.47 -2.25
N ASP A 215 -8.24 13.01 -3.22
CA ASP A 215 -9.71 13.14 -3.12
C ASP A 215 -10.35 11.74 -3.07
N MET A 216 -9.87 10.83 -3.92
CA MET A 216 -10.31 9.44 -3.95
C MET A 216 -9.98 8.72 -2.64
N LEU A 217 -8.76 8.89 -2.11
CA LEU A 217 -8.35 8.27 -0.86
C LEU A 217 -9.12 8.79 0.36
N ARG A 218 -9.53 10.08 0.37
CA ARG A 218 -10.41 10.64 1.40
C ARG A 218 -11.84 10.09 1.34
N ALA A 219 -12.22 9.48 0.24
CA ALA A 219 -13.51 8.82 0.05
C ALA A 219 -13.40 7.29 -0.01
N ALA A 220 -12.26 6.71 0.39
CA ALA A 220 -11.96 5.28 0.31
C ALA A 220 -12.67 4.41 1.38
N GLY A 221 -13.97 4.64 1.61
CA GLY A 221 -14.79 3.83 2.53
C GLY A 221 -14.18 3.74 3.94
N PRO A 222 -14.08 2.54 4.55
CA PRO A 222 -13.48 2.38 5.87
C PRO A 222 -12.02 2.85 5.98
N ALA A 223 -11.25 2.78 4.90
CA ALA A 223 -9.85 3.23 4.88
C ALA A 223 -9.72 4.76 4.93
N ALA A 224 -10.74 5.51 4.50
CA ALA A 224 -10.72 6.98 4.48
C ALA A 224 -10.41 7.61 5.85
N ALA A 225 -10.87 6.98 6.94
CA ALA A 225 -10.62 7.46 8.29
C ALA A 225 -9.13 7.52 8.65
N PHE A 226 -8.27 6.81 7.92
CA PHE A 226 -6.83 6.70 8.13
C PHE A 226 -6.01 7.64 7.22
N PHE A 227 -6.65 8.33 6.27
CA PHE A 227 -5.99 9.32 5.43
C PHE A 227 -5.38 10.44 6.28
N GLY A 228 -4.10 10.74 6.06
CA GLY A 228 -3.40 11.78 6.80
C GLY A 228 -3.05 11.43 8.26
N ARG A 229 -3.15 10.15 8.66
CA ARG A 229 -2.63 9.67 9.95
C ARG A 229 -1.19 9.18 9.83
N SER A 230 -0.51 9.07 10.97
CA SER A 230 0.82 8.45 11.02
C SER A 230 0.74 6.98 10.65
N LEU A 231 1.56 6.53 9.69
CA LEU A 231 1.68 5.10 9.35
C LEU A 231 2.03 4.28 10.60
N ARG A 232 3.09 4.66 11.32
CA ARG A 232 3.65 3.91 12.46
C ARG A 232 2.71 3.82 13.67
N TYR A 233 1.99 4.89 14.00
CA TYR A 233 1.23 4.96 15.26
C TYR A 233 -0.28 5.00 15.06
N GLY A 234 -0.74 5.28 13.84
CA GLY A 234 -2.15 5.51 13.54
C GLY A 234 -2.69 4.59 12.47
N ASN A 235 -1.92 3.59 12.01
CA ASN A 235 -2.25 2.74 10.86
C ASN A 235 -2.60 3.59 9.62
N GLY A 236 -1.88 4.70 9.45
CA GLY A 236 -2.21 5.71 8.45
C GLY A 236 -2.20 5.17 7.03
N LEU A 237 -3.12 5.69 6.22
CA LEU A 237 -3.25 5.31 4.83
C LEU A 237 -1.95 5.57 4.08
N ASN A 238 -1.53 4.59 3.29
CA ASN A 238 -0.31 4.66 2.48
C ASN A 238 -0.48 3.74 1.25
N ILE A 239 -0.13 4.26 0.08
CA ILE A 239 -0.14 3.53 -1.20
C ILE A 239 1.24 2.89 -1.37
N GLU A 240 1.28 1.67 -1.88
CA GLU A 240 2.52 1.08 -2.40
C GLU A 240 2.36 0.38 -3.76
N GLY A 241 1.14 0.17 -4.25
CA GLY A 241 0.92 -0.37 -5.60
C GLY A 241 -0.04 0.47 -6.42
N ILE A 242 0.21 0.57 -7.73
CA ILE A 242 -0.77 1.05 -8.69
C ILE A 242 -0.83 0.16 -9.91
N ALA A 243 -2.02 -0.03 -10.47
CA ALA A 243 -2.22 -0.68 -11.76
C ALA A 243 -3.33 0.04 -12.52
N VAL A 244 -3.30 -0.06 -13.85
CA VAL A 244 -4.36 0.50 -14.70
C VAL A 244 -4.99 -0.64 -15.50
N THR A 245 -6.32 -0.73 -15.46
CA THR A 245 -7.10 -1.69 -16.25
C THR A 245 -8.25 -0.94 -16.92
N GLY A 246 -8.30 -0.96 -18.25
CA GLY A 246 -9.20 -0.09 -19.00
C GLY A 246 -8.95 1.38 -18.65
N ASP A 247 -10.00 2.11 -18.30
CA ASP A 247 -9.93 3.53 -17.92
C ASP A 247 -9.65 3.77 -16.42
N THR A 248 -9.46 2.70 -15.65
CA THR A 248 -9.44 2.74 -14.19
C THR A 248 -8.04 2.56 -13.66
N LEU A 249 -7.57 3.51 -12.85
CA LEU A 249 -6.39 3.34 -12.01
C LEU A 249 -6.82 2.76 -10.67
N TRP A 250 -6.23 1.64 -10.29
CA TRP A 250 -6.34 1.01 -8.99
C TRP A 250 -5.13 1.38 -8.13
N ALA A 251 -5.37 2.01 -6.99
CA ALA A 251 -4.37 2.23 -5.95
C ALA A 251 -4.49 1.14 -4.88
N GLY A 252 -3.42 0.38 -4.69
CA GLY A 252 -3.27 -0.63 -3.65
C GLY A 252 -2.70 -0.04 -2.38
N LEU A 253 -3.42 -0.23 -1.27
CA LEU A 253 -3.03 0.30 0.02
C LEU A 253 -2.16 -0.71 0.80
N ARG A 254 -0.96 -0.28 1.18
CA ARG A 254 -0.13 -0.96 2.19
C ARG A 254 -0.81 -0.98 3.54
N ALA A 255 -1.36 0.17 3.90
CA ALA A 255 -2.07 0.43 5.13
C ALA A 255 -3.26 1.35 4.84
N PRO A 256 -4.35 1.30 5.63
CA PRO A 256 -4.51 0.49 6.84
C PRO A 256 -4.75 -1.00 6.58
N SER A 257 -4.27 -1.86 7.48
CA SER A 257 -4.75 -3.24 7.57
C SER A 257 -5.88 -3.31 8.60
N LEU A 258 -7.10 -3.67 8.17
CA LEU A 258 -8.30 -3.67 9.02
C LEU A 258 -8.99 -5.03 8.98
N GLY A 259 -9.09 -5.71 10.14
CA GLY A 259 -9.80 -6.99 10.22
C GLY A 259 -9.30 -8.05 9.23
N ASN A 260 -7.99 -8.15 9.04
CA ASN A 260 -7.31 -9.02 8.07
C ASN A 260 -7.56 -8.66 6.59
N ARG A 261 -8.01 -7.44 6.30
CA ARG A 261 -8.27 -6.96 4.95
C ARG A 261 -7.27 -5.89 4.51
N GLY A 262 -6.94 -5.95 3.22
CA GLY A 262 -6.29 -4.89 2.45
C GLY A 262 -7.32 -4.19 1.56
N PHE A 263 -6.92 -3.08 0.92
CA PHE A 263 -7.85 -2.20 0.20
C PHE A 263 -7.32 -1.81 -1.17
N LEU A 264 -8.20 -1.87 -2.17
CA LEU A 264 -8.02 -1.28 -3.49
C LEU A 264 -8.94 -0.08 -3.63
N VAL A 265 -8.41 1.03 -4.14
CA VAL A 265 -9.15 2.25 -4.42
C VAL A 265 -9.04 2.56 -5.91
N GLY A 266 -10.15 2.40 -6.63
CA GLY A 266 -10.26 2.61 -8.07
C GLY A 266 -10.83 3.97 -8.41
N ALA A 267 -10.25 4.66 -9.38
CA ALA A 267 -10.77 5.90 -9.93
C ALA A 267 -10.52 5.98 -11.44
N SER A 268 -11.42 6.63 -12.18
CA SER A 268 -11.20 6.84 -13.60
C SER A 268 -10.01 7.78 -13.86
N LEU A 269 -9.21 7.48 -14.89
CA LEU A 269 -8.13 8.34 -15.35
C LEU A 269 -8.65 9.73 -15.76
N ASN A 270 -9.86 9.78 -16.30
CA ASN A 270 -10.52 11.03 -16.66
C ASN A 270 -10.79 11.91 -15.45
N ALA A 271 -11.28 11.34 -14.34
CA ALA A 271 -11.48 12.10 -13.11
C ALA A 271 -10.15 12.54 -12.48
N LEU A 272 -9.14 11.66 -12.45
CA LEU A 272 -7.82 11.95 -11.87
C LEU A 272 -7.12 13.10 -12.60
N PHE A 273 -7.21 13.14 -13.94
CA PHE A 273 -6.53 14.10 -14.80
C PHE A 273 -7.46 15.10 -15.48
N ALA A 274 -8.65 15.35 -14.92
CA ALA A 274 -9.56 16.38 -15.41
C ALA A 274 -8.88 17.77 -15.42
N PRO A 275 -9.13 18.65 -16.41
CA PRO A 275 -8.54 19.99 -16.40
C PRO A 275 -8.89 20.83 -15.17
N GLY A 276 -7.98 21.71 -14.78
CA GLY A 276 -8.17 22.69 -13.71
C GLY A 276 -7.92 22.15 -12.30
N HIS A 277 -8.28 22.96 -11.30
CA HIS A 277 -7.91 22.74 -9.90
C HIS A 277 -9.08 22.34 -9.00
N ALA A 278 -10.28 22.09 -9.54
CA ALA A 278 -11.38 21.60 -8.71
C ALA A 278 -11.08 20.18 -8.21
N PRO A 279 -11.51 19.82 -6.98
CA PRO A 279 -11.44 18.45 -6.48
C PRO A 279 -12.16 17.47 -7.41
N ALA A 280 -11.77 16.20 -7.35
CA ALA A 280 -12.51 15.16 -8.05
C ALA A 280 -13.94 15.04 -7.52
N LYS A 281 -14.90 14.84 -8.43
CA LYS A 281 -16.33 14.67 -8.08
C LYS A 281 -16.79 13.21 -8.14
N GLU A 282 -16.06 12.37 -8.86
CA GLU A 282 -16.32 10.94 -8.95
C GLU A 282 -16.10 10.28 -7.58
N ALA A 283 -17.01 9.40 -7.19
CA ALA A 283 -16.81 8.55 -6.01
C ALA A 283 -15.89 7.37 -6.38
N PRO A 284 -14.88 7.06 -5.56
CA PRO A 284 -13.99 5.94 -5.85
C PRO A 284 -14.72 4.60 -5.74
N ARG A 285 -14.28 3.63 -6.53
CA ARG A 285 -14.57 2.22 -6.28
C ARG A 285 -13.66 1.73 -5.17
N VAL A 286 -14.21 1.06 -4.16
CA VAL A 286 -13.43 0.56 -3.03
C VAL A 286 -13.71 -0.92 -2.86
N PHE A 287 -12.65 -1.71 -2.88
CA PHE A 287 -12.73 -3.14 -2.63
C PHE A 287 -11.84 -3.54 -1.48
N GLU A 288 -12.33 -4.48 -0.68
CA GLU A 288 -11.57 -5.10 0.38
C GLU A 288 -11.14 -6.49 -0.10
N LEU A 289 -9.93 -6.90 0.23
CA LEU A 289 -9.40 -8.21 -0.13
C LEU A 289 -8.77 -8.90 1.07
N PRO A 290 -8.75 -10.24 1.13
CA PRO A 290 -8.26 -11.00 2.28
C PRO A 290 -6.73 -11.02 2.37
N ALA A 291 -6.11 -9.87 2.64
CA ALA A 291 -4.65 -9.71 2.70
C ALA A 291 -4.01 -10.48 3.88
N GLY A 292 -4.80 -10.79 4.92
CA GLY A 292 -4.33 -11.37 6.16
C GLY A 292 -4.01 -10.32 7.22
N SER A 293 -3.78 -10.78 8.45
CA SER A 293 -3.58 -9.89 9.60
C SER A 293 -2.31 -9.05 9.47
N ASN A 294 -2.45 -7.73 9.63
CA ASN A 294 -1.36 -6.76 9.54
C ASN A 294 -0.62 -6.77 8.19
N ARG A 295 -1.33 -7.13 7.12
CA ARG A 295 -0.80 -7.14 5.76
C ARG A 295 -1.63 -6.23 4.86
N GLY A 296 -0.99 -5.76 3.80
CA GLY A 296 -1.59 -4.93 2.76
C GLY A 296 -0.84 -5.12 1.44
N ILE A 297 -1.19 -4.30 0.46
CA ILE A 297 -0.63 -4.37 -0.89
C ILE A 297 0.71 -3.62 -0.92
N ARG A 298 1.75 -4.28 -1.41
CA ARG A 298 3.10 -3.72 -1.65
C ARG A 298 3.33 -3.34 -3.10
N ASP A 299 2.63 -3.97 -4.05
CA ASP A 299 2.60 -3.56 -5.46
C ASP A 299 1.43 -4.22 -6.21
N LEU A 300 1.13 -3.73 -7.42
CA LEU A 300 0.11 -4.25 -8.32
C LEU A 300 0.63 -4.34 -9.75
N ALA A 301 0.24 -5.40 -10.46
CA ALA A 301 0.44 -5.50 -11.90
C ALA A 301 -0.85 -5.92 -12.61
N PRO A 302 -1.26 -5.25 -13.71
CA PRO A 302 -2.45 -5.62 -14.45
C PRO A 302 -2.24 -6.86 -15.30
N LEU A 303 -3.29 -7.66 -15.46
CA LEU A 303 -3.39 -8.73 -16.46
C LEU A 303 -4.26 -8.29 -17.64
N PRO A 304 -4.05 -8.85 -18.85
CA PRO A 304 -4.80 -8.46 -20.05
C PRO A 304 -6.32 -8.66 -19.95
N ASP A 305 -6.77 -9.58 -19.09
CA ASP A 305 -8.19 -9.87 -18.87
C ASP A 305 -8.87 -8.94 -17.83
N GLY A 306 -8.13 -7.94 -17.32
CA GLY A 306 -8.63 -6.97 -16.35
C GLY A 306 -8.47 -7.41 -14.89
N ARG A 307 -7.97 -8.62 -14.62
CA ARG A 307 -7.55 -9.02 -13.27
C ARG A 307 -6.23 -8.32 -12.89
N LEU A 308 -5.92 -8.36 -11.60
CA LEU A 308 -4.70 -7.82 -11.02
C LEU A 308 -3.90 -8.93 -10.35
N LEU A 309 -2.59 -8.88 -10.47
CA LEU A 309 -1.69 -9.59 -9.57
C LEU A 309 -1.23 -8.61 -8.49
N ALA A 310 -1.42 -8.98 -7.22
CA ALA A 310 -1.04 -8.19 -6.08
C ALA A 310 0.12 -8.85 -5.34
N LEU A 311 1.13 -8.04 -5.01
CA LEU A 311 2.13 -8.38 -4.01
C LEU A 311 1.59 -7.99 -2.64
N ILE A 312 1.40 -8.96 -1.75
CA ILE A 312 0.87 -8.73 -0.40
C ILE A 312 2.00 -8.90 0.61
N GLY A 313 2.15 -7.95 1.53
CA GLY A 313 3.24 -7.96 2.50
C GLY A 313 2.87 -7.26 3.81
N PRO A 314 3.83 -7.14 4.74
CA PRO A 314 3.65 -6.42 6.00
C PRO A 314 3.11 -4.99 5.82
N ALA A 315 2.12 -4.60 6.62
CA ALA A 315 1.65 -3.22 6.67
C ALA A 315 2.61 -2.30 7.46
N GLN A 316 3.38 -2.87 8.39
CA GLN A 316 4.37 -2.19 9.22
C GLN A 316 5.72 -2.92 9.17
N GLU A 317 6.72 -2.47 9.96
CA GLU A 317 8.00 -3.17 10.11
C GLU A 317 7.82 -4.45 10.93
N GLN A 318 7.32 -5.49 10.28
CA GLN A 318 6.97 -6.78 10.87
C GLN A 318 7.60 -7.91 10.08
N SER A 319 7.96 -8.99 10.77
CA SER A 319 8.47 -10.21 10.13
C SER A 319 7.31 -11.07 9.65
N LEU A 320 6.62 -10.63 8.59
CA LEU A 320 5.57 -11.38 7.90
C LEU A 320 6.02 -11.69 6.47
N ALA A 321 5.54 -12.81 5.92
CA ALA A 321 5.85 -13.20 4.56
C ALA A 321 5.24 -12.23 3.54
N TYR A 322 5.91 -12.13 2.39
CA TYR A 322 5.34 -11.55 1.17
C TYR A 322 4.69 -12.67 0.37
N SER A 323 3.58 -12.39 -0.32
CA SER A 323 2.87 -13.40 -1.12
C SER A 323 2.32 -12.80 -2.40
N LEU A 324 2.11 -13.65 -3.40
CA LEU A 324 1.47 -13.26 -4.65
C LEU A 324 0.02 -13.70 -4.66
N MET A 325 -0.88 -12.78 -4.98
CA MET A 325 -2.33 -12.98 -4.96
C MET A 325 -2.97 -12.50 -6.25
N LEU A 326 -3.76 -13.35 -6.88
CA LEU A 326 -4.62 -12.99 -8.00
C LEU A 326 -5.90 -12.34 -7.46
N VAL A 327 -6.23 -11.16 -7.97
CA VAL A 327 -7.40 -10.39 -7.57
C VAL A 327 -8.21 -10.06 -8.80
N ASP A 328 -9.50 -10.40 -8.78
CA ASP A 328 -10.46 -9.90 -9.76
C ASP A 328 -11.20 -8.72 -9.14
N PRO A 329 -11.04 -7.47 -9.63
CA PRO A 329 -11.80 -6.33 -9.14
C PRO A 329 -13.32 -6.51 -9.23
N ALA A 330 -13.83 -7.34 -10.16
CA ALA A 330 -15.24 -7.66 -10.22
C ALA A 330 -15.68 -8.66 -9.14
N ARG A 331 -14.75 -9.46 -8.60
CA ARG A 331 -14.98 -10.51 -7.59
C ARG A 331 -13.85 -10.51 -6.53
N PRO A 332 -13.65 -9.43 -5.77
CA PRO A 332 -12.49 -9.29 -4.88
C PRO A 332 -12.46 -10.33 -3.75
N ASP A 333 -13.62 -10.81 -3.29
CA ASP A 333 -13.71 -11.89 -2.29
C ASP A 333 -13.25 -13.26 -2.81
N ALA A 334 -13.17 -13.43 -4.14
CA ALA A 334 -12.63 -14.63 -4.79
C ALA A 334 -11.11 -14.53 -5.02
N ALA A 335 -10.45 -13.53 -4.42
CA ALA A 335 -9.01 -13.39 -4.52
C ALA A 335 -8.29 -14.65 -4.03
N MET A 336 -7.24 -15.03 -4.75
CA MET A 336 -6.57 -16.30 -4.55
C MET A 336 -5.05 -16.13 -4.43
N THR A 337 -4.48 -16.69 -3.37
CA THR A 337 -3.04 -16.66 -3.11
C THR A 337 -2.34 -17.79 -3.87
N PHE A 338 -1.31 -17.46 -4.65
CA PHE A 338 -0.43 -18.43 -5.30
C PHE A 338 0.56 -19.07 -4.32
N GLY A 339 1.06 -18.28 -3.38
CA GLY A 339 2.03 -18.72 -2.39
C GLY A 339 2.85 -17.57 -1.81
N ASP A 340 3.68 -17.92 -0.84
CA ASP A 340 4.59 -17.00 -0.17
C ASP A 340 5.93 -16.94 -0.91
N LEU A 341 6.52 -15.76 -1.02
CA LEU A 341 7.88 -15.57 -1.47
C LEU A 341 8.87 -16.10 -0.41
N PRO A 342 10.04 -16.63 -0.82
CA PRO A 342 11.06 -17.06 0.11
C PRO A 342 11.60 -15.87 0.92
N GLY A 343 11.93 -16.09 2.19
CA GLY A 343 12.53 -15.07 3.04
C GLY A 343 13.91 -14.62 2.51
N ARG A 344 14.18 -13.30 2.57
CA ARG A 344 15.42 -12.67 2.09
C ARG A 344 16.14 -11.84 3.16
N GLY A 345 16.10 -12.28 4.41
CA GLY A 345 16.98 -11.74 5.47
C GLY A 345 16.81 -10.24 5.76
N GLY A 346 15.62 -9.69 5.52
CA GLY A 346 15.29 -8.28 5.75
C GLY A 346 14.98 -7.49 4.48
N ASP A 347 15.35 -8.02 3.31
CA ASP A 347 14.98 -7.42 2.01
C ASP A 347 13.46 -7.44 1.86
N LYS A 348 12.90 -6.33 1.38
CA LYS A 348 11.46 -6.14 1.27
C LYS A 348 11.06 -6.27 -0.18
N ALA A 349 10.13 -7.16 -0.51
CA ALA A 349 9.59 -7.20 -1.86
C ALA A 349 8.68 -5.98 -2.03
N GLU A 350 9.05 -5.07 -2.92
CA GLU A 350 8.33 -3.82 -3.16
C GLU A 350 7.83 -3.71 -4.59
N SER A 351 8.47 -4.38 -5.55
CA SER A 351 8.10 -4.27 -6.96
C SER A 351 7.62 -5.59 -7.55
N LEU A 352 6.58 -5.54 -8.37
CA LEU A 352 5.96 -6.63 -9.10
C LEU A 352 5.70 -6.22 -10.56
N THR A 353 6.28 -6.97 -11.51
CA THR A 353 6.04 -6.74 -12.95
C THR A 353 5.70 -8.03 -13.68
N ILE A 354 4.74 -8.01 -14.61
CA ILE A 354 4.50 -9.13 -15.52
C ILE A 354 5.53 -9.08 -16.66
N LEU A 355 6.36 -10.12 -16.78
CA LEU A 355 7.32 -10.29 -17.88
C LEU A 355 6.65 -10.91 -19.10
N ALA A 356 5.84 -11.94 -18.89
CA ALA A 356 5.13 -12.65 -19.95
C ALA A 356 3.93 -13.41 -19.41
N GLN A 357 2.96 -13.65 -20.29
CA GLN A 357 1.87 -14.58 -20.08
C GLN A 357 1.84 -15.55 -21.26
N ASP A 358 1.97 -16.85 -20.97
CA ASP A 358 1.99 -17.91 -21.98
C ASP A 358 1.22 -19.16 -21.49
N ALA A 359 1.19 -20.22 -22.29
CA ALA A 359 0.47 -21.46 -21.96
C ALA A 359 0.98 -22.15 -20.67
N LYS A 360 2.20 -21.82 -20.20
CA LYS A 360 2.79 -22.38 -18.97
C LYS A 360 2.44 -21.55 -17.73
N GLY A 361 1.94 -20.32 -17.90
CA GLY A 361 1.67 -19.44 -16.76
C GLY A 361 2.02 -17.98 -16.98
N LEU A 362 2.03 -17.25 -15.87
CA LEU A 362 2.59 -15.92 -15.74
C LEU A 362 4.06 -16.02 -15.35
N ALA A 363 4.95 -15.37 -16.11
CA ALA A 363 6.29 -15.03 -15.66
C ALA A 363 6.24 -13.65 -15.02
N VAL A 364 6.63 -13.55 -13.75
CA VAL A 364 6.58 -12.30 -12.98
C VAL A 364 7.94 -11.99 -12.42
N LEU A 365 8.28 -10.71 -12.32
CA LEU A 365 9.52 -10.21 -11.76
C LEU A 365 9.23 -9.54 -10.41
N ILE A 366 10.00 -9.89 -9.38
CA ILE A 366 9.94 -9.26 -8.07
C ILE A 366 11.22 -8.46 -7.85
N GLY A 367 11.06 -7.18 -7.52
CA GLY A 367 12.14 -6.30 -7.06
C GLY A 367 12.12 -6.13 -5.55
N TYR A 368 13.31 -5.93 -4.96
CA TYR A 368 13.47 -5.87 -3.51
C TYR A 368 14.19 -4.59 -3.08
N ASP A 369 13.64 -3.90 -2.08
CA ASP A 369 14.26 -2.80 -1.33
C ASP A 369 15.29 -3.34 -0.31
N GLY A 370 16.38 -2.60 -0.13
CA GLY A 370 17.54 -2.91 0.73
C GLY A 370 18.82 -3.22 -0.07
N PRO A 371 18.80 -4.23 -0.96
CA PRO A 371 19.94 -4.58 -1.81
C PRO A 371 20.34 -3.47 -2.77
N LYS A 372 21.62 -3.46 -3.16
CA LYS A 372 22.14 -2.52 -4.15
C LYS A 372 21.45 -2.73 -5.50
N ASN A 373 20.86 -1.67 -6.05
CA ASN A 373 20.12 -1.65 -7.32
C ASN A 373 18.91 -2.59 -7.37
N GLY A 374 18.35 -2.90 -6.21
CA GLY A 374 17.39 -3.99 -6.05
C GLY A 374 18.03 -5.38 -6.19
N SER A 375 17.26 -6.43 -5.91
CA SER A 375 17.67 -7.82 -6.15
C SER A 375 16.56 -8.56 -6.89
N PHE A 376 16.56 -8.50 -8.22
CA PHE A 376 15.41 -8.95 -8.98
C PHE A 376 15.38 -10.47 -9.20
N GLU A 377 14.24 -11.09 -8.92
CA GLU A 377 14.01 -12.53 -9.09
C GLU A 377 12.72 -12.76 -9.86
N SER A 378 12.71 -13.68 -10.84
CA SER A 378 11.45 -14.07 -11.49
C SER A 378 10.85 -15.33 -10.91
N TYR A 379 9.52 -15.41 -11.00
CA TYR A 379 8.72 -16.54 -10.56
C TYR A 379 7.77 -16.95 -11.68
N ARG A 380 7.46 -18.25 -11.73
CA ARG A 380 6.44 -18.79 -12.63
C ARG A 380 5.19 -19.11 -11.83
N LEU A 381 4.06 -18.52 -12.20
CA LEU A 381 2.76 -18.76 -11.58
C LEU A 381 1.84 -19.45 -12.58
N PRO A 382 1.12 -20.51 -12.22
CA PRO A 382 0.15 -21.11 -13.14
C PRO A 382 -1.03 -20.15 -13.38
N LEU A 383 -1.63 -20.15 -14.58
CA LEU A 383 -2.77 -19.28 -14.90
C LEU A 383 -4.06 -19.67 -14.16
N GLU A 384 -4.17 -20.96 -13.87
CA GLU A 384 -5.13 -21.50 -12.91
C GLU A 384 -4.34 -22.25 -11.83
N PRO A 385 -4.48 -21.85 -10.56
CA PRO A 385 -3.83 -22.56 -9.47
C PRO A 385 -4.37 -23.99 -9.34
N ARG A 386 -3.50 -24.89 -8.86
CA ARG A 386 -3.85 -26.30 -8.61
C ARG A 386 -4.63 -26.47 -7.32
#